data_AF-A0A317Z4C6-F1
#
_entry.id   AF-A0A317Z4C6-F1
#
_cell.length_a   1.000
_cell.length_b   1.000
_cell.length_c   1.000
_cell.angle_alpha   90.00
_cell.angle_beta   90.00
_cell.angle_gamma   90.00
#
_symmetry.space_group_name_H-M   'P 1'
#
loop_
_entity.id
_entity.type
_entity.pdbx_description
1 polymer ?
#
loop_
_entity_poly.entity_id
_entity_poly.type
_entity_poly.pdbx_seq_one_letter_code
_entity_poly.pdbx_strand_id
1 'polypeptide(L)' 'GPQGQFKQFRHGLNDFVNKLEQWLKAHDVTFHYETPVHDLIGTQKGYYVELNDESRSFYDGVIVATPHQVFREWF' A
#
# COMPACT_ATOMS: atom_id res chain seq x y z
N GLY A 1 9.65 38.94 -3.08
CA GLY A 1 8.39 38.20 -3.21
C GLY A 1 8.37 37.09 -2.17
N PRO A 2 7.21 36.70 -1.62
CA PRO A 2 7.15 35.69 -0.57
C PRO A 2 7.71 34.40 -1.14
N GLN A 3 8.80 33.91 -0.53
CA GLN A 3 9.38 32.61 -0.88
C GLN A 3 8.31 31.56 -0.60
N GLY A 4 7.84 30.89 -1.65
CA GLY A 4 6.71 29.96 -1.57
C GLY A 4 6.92 28.92 -0.47
N GLN A 5 5.89 28.70 0.35
CA GLN A 5 5.91 27.79 1.50
C GLN A 5 6.05 26.31 1.12
N PHE A 6 6.01 25.97 -0.17
CA PHE A 6 6.06 24.60 -0.65
C PHE A 6 7.47 24.21 -1.08
N LYS A 7 8.02 23.17 -0.43
CA LYS A 7 9.23 22.50 -0.90
C LYS A 7 8.88 21.61 -2.09
N GLN A 8 9.63 21.76 -3.18
CA GLN A 8 9.49 20.93 -4.37
C GLN A 8 10.62 19.92 -4.45
N PHE A 9 10.32 18.71 -4.92
CA PHE A 9 11.33 17.71 -5.22
C PHE A 9 12.09 18.11 -6.48
N ARG A 10 13.42 18.20 -6.39
CA ARG A 10 14.28 18.62 -7.52
C ARG A 10 14.13 17.74 -8.77
N HIS A 11 13.81 16.46 -8.59
CA HIS A 11 13.65 15.49 -9.68
C HIS A 11 12.18 15.03 -9.83
N GLY A 12 11.23 15.78 -9.27
CA GLY A 12 9.82 15.42 -9.24
C GLY A 12 9.46 14.43 -8.14
N LEU A 13 8.15 14.33 -7.83
CA LEU A 13 7.64 13.45 -6.78
C LEU A 13 7.83 11.96 -7.12
N ASN A 14 7.77 11.59 -8.41
CA ASN A 14 7.95 10.21 -8.84
C ASN A 14 9.35 9.67 -8.53
N ASP A 15 10.40 10.48 -8.64
CA ASP A 15 11.77 10.09 -8.26
C ASP A 15 11.85 9.71 -6.77
N PHE A 16 11.13 10.44 -5.91
CA PHE A 16 11.03 10.11 -4.49
C PHE A 16 10.33 8.76 -4.26
N VAL A 17 9.20 8.52 -4.91
CA VAL A 17 8.45 7.25 -4.80
C VAL A 17 9.32 6.07 -5.24
N ASN A 18 10.01 6.20 -6.38
CA ASN A 18 10.89 5.16 -6.92
C ASN A 18 12.05 4.85 -5.97
N LYS A 19 12.67 5.87 -5.37
CA LYS A 19 13.76 5.68 -4.39
C LYS A 19 13.28 5.02 -3.11
N LEU A 20 12.08 5.38 -2.63
CA LEU A 20 11.49 4.74 -1.46
C LEU A 20 11.21 3.26 -1.73
N GLU A 21 10.64 2.93 -2.89
CA GLU A 21 10.40 1.54 -3.31
C GLU A 21 11.70 0.72 -3.37
N GLN A 22 12.74 1.26 -4.00
CA GLN A 22 14.05 0.60 -4.06
C GLN A 22 14.65 0.37 -2.66
N TRP A 23 14.53 1.36 -1.78
CA TRP A 23 15.00 1.25 -0.41
C TRP A 23 14.24 0.16 0.35
N LEU A 24 12.92 0.08 0.22
CA LEU A 24 12.10 -0.97 0.87
C LEU A 24 12.42 -2.37 0.34
N LYS A 25 12.59 -2.52 -0.98
CA LYS A 25 13.02 -3.79 -1.59
C LYS A 25 14.38 -4.25 -1.06
N ALA A 26 15.29 -3.32 -0.80
CA ALA A 26 16.59 -3.63 -0.20
C ALA A 26 16.52 -4.00 1.30
N HIS A 27 15.36 -3.81 1.94
CA HIS A 27 15.08 -4.18 3.34
C HIS A 27 14.05 -5.31 3.42
N ASP A 28 14.09 -6.24 2.44
CA ASP A 28 13.29 -7.47 2.42
C ASP A 28 11.77 -7.27 2.43
N VAL A 29 11.29 -6.08 2.04
CA VAL A 29 9.86 -5.85 1.83
C VAL A 29 9.44 -6.44 0.49
N THR A 30 8.47 -7.35 0.52
CA THR A 30 7.91 -7.97 -0.69
C THR A 30 6.79 -7.10 -1.26
N PHE A 31 6.84 -6.85 -2.56
CA PHE A 31 5.83 -6.09 -3.29
C PHE A 31 5.10 -7.00 -4.27
N HIS A 32 3.77 -6.94 -4.24
CA HIS A 32 2.90 -7.58 -5.21
C HIS A 32 2.16 -6.48 -5.99
N TYR A 33 2.63 -6.19 -7.19
CA TYR A 33 2.01 -5.21 -8.08
C TYR A 33 0.84 -5.83 -8.83
N GLU A 34 -0.10 -4.99 -9.27
CA GLU A 34 -1.25 -5.44 -10.09
C GLU A 34 -2.04 -6.58 -9.43
N THR A 35 -1.98 -6.65 -8.11
CA THR A 35 -2.57 -7.71 -7.29
C THR A 35 -3.65 -7.08 -6.40
N PRO A 36 -4.82 -6.75 -6.98
CA PRO A 36 -5.90 -6.11 -6.24
C PRO A 36 -6.41 -7.02 -5.12
N VAL A 37 -6.56 -6.42 -3.93
CA VAL A 37 -7.23 -7.04 -2.79
C VAL A 37 -8.74 -6.92 -3.01
N HIS A 38 -9.44 -8.04 -2.80
CA HIS A 38 -10.89 -8.17 -2.93
C HIS A 38 -11.61 -8.01 -1.60
N ASP A 39 -11.09 -8.65 -0.54
CA ASP A 39 -11.70 -8.67 0.79
C ASP A 39 -10.63 -8.80 1.89
N LEU A 40 -10.97 -8.35 3.09
CA LEU A 40 -10.21 -8.49 4.33
C LEU A 40 -11.04 -9.20 5.41
N ILE A 41 -10.79 -10.49 5.59
CA ILE A 41 -11.53 -11.32 6.53
C ILE A 41 -10.84 -11.33 7.89
N GLY A 42 -11.42 -10.63 8.87
CA GLY A 42 -10.92 -10.55 10.24
C GLY A 42 -11.13 -11.84 11.05
N THR A 43 -10.15 -12.18 11.88
CA THR A 43 -10.21 -13.32 12.82
C THR A 43 -9.77 -12.88 14.23
N GLN A 44 -9.85 -13.77 15.21
CA GLN A 44 -9.33 -13.49 16.56
C GLN A 44 -7.82 -13.28 16.63
N LYS A 45 -7.05 -13.74 15.62
CA LYS A 45 -5.57 -13.74 15.66
C LYS A 45 -4.92 -12.83 14.61
N GLY A 46 -5.68 -12.31 13.67
CA GLY A 46 -5.16 -11.59 12.50
C GLY A 46 -6.19 -11.55 11.37
N TYR A 47 -5.72 -11.36 10.15
CA TYR A 47 -6.54 -11.12 8.97
C TYR A 47 -6.14 -12.05 7.83
N TYR A 48 -7.14 -12.54 7.09
CA TYR A 48 -6.92 -13.09 5.77
C TYR A 48 -7.15 -12.00 4.73
N VAL A 49 -6.14 -11.76 3.91
CA VAL A 49 -6.23 -10.91 2.72
C VAL A 49 -6.63 -11.82 1.57
N GLU A 50 -7.79 -11.56 0.98
CA GLU A 50 -8.31 -12.29 -0.18
C GLU A 50 -8.06 -11.47 -1.46
N LEU A 51 -7.56 -12.14 -2.49
CA LEU A 51 -7.31 -11.56 -3.80
C LEU A 51 -8.46 -11.90 -4.76
N ASN A 52 -8.49 -11.24 -5.92
CA ASN A 52 -9.55 -11.44 -6.93
C ASN A 52 -9.63 -12.89 -7.47
N ASP A 53 -8.58 -13.70 -7.33
CA ASP A 53 -8.55 -15.11 -7.72
C ASP A 53 -8.95 -16.06 -6.57
N GLU A 54 -9.56 -15.51 -5.51
CA GLU A 54 -9.97 -16.20 -4.27
C GLU A 54 -8.81 -16.78 -3.46
N SER A 55 -7.55 -16.50 -3.84
CA SER A 55 -6.41 -16.88 -3.04
C SER A 55 -6.34 -16.05 -1.75
N ARG A 56 -5.92 -16.70 -0.66
CA ARG A 56 -5.90 -16.12 0.68
C ARG A 56 -4.53 -16.21 1.32
N SER A 57 -4.07 -15.09 1.88
CA SER A 57 -2.84 -15.01 2.67
C SER A 57 -3.15 -14.48 4.06
N PHE A 58 -2.59 -15.10 5.11
CA PHE A 58 -2.80 -14.69 6.49
C PHE A 58 -1.71 -13.72 6.97
N TYR A 59 -2.13 -12.69 7.70
CA TYR A 59 -1.25 -11.71 8.33
C TYR A 59 -1.69 -11.42 9.76
N ASP A 60 -0.75 -11.28 10.68
CA ASP A 60 -1.04 -10.93 12.09
C ASP A 60 -1.61 -9.50 12.22
N GLY A 61 -1.29 -8.61 11.28
CA GLY A 61 -1.81 -7.25 11.22
C GLY A 61 -1.78 -6.67 9.81
N VAL A 62 -2.71 -5.75 9.52
CA VAL A 62 -2.89 -5.12 8.20
C VAL A 62 -3.00 -3.61 8.37
N ILE A 63 -2.30 -2.84 7.52
CA ILE A 63 -2.46 -1.39 7.39
C ILE A 63 -3.10 -1.12 6.04
N VAL A 64 -4.28 -0.50 6.03
CA VAL A 64 -4.99 -0.11 4.80
C VAL A 64 -4.67 1.34 4.47
N ALA A 65 -4.01 1.54 3.34
CA ALA A 65 -3.67 2.86 2.81
C ALA A 65 -4.42 3.18 1.49
N THR A 66 -5.43 2.39 1.13
CA THR A 66 -6.28 2.64 -0.04
C THR A 66 -7.32 3.73 0.25
N PRO A 67 -7.86 4.40 -0.78
CA PRO A 67 -8.93 5.38 -0.59
C PRO A 67 -10.18 4.76 0.04
N HIS A 68 -10.89 5.52 0.87
CA HIS A 68 -12.10 5.07 1.57
C HIS A 68 -13.18 4.50 0.65
N GLN A 69 -13.30 5.01 -0.60
CA GLN A 69 -14.25 4.48 -1.57
C GLN A 69 -13.96 3.02 -1.92
N VAL A 70 -12.70 2.69 -2.22
CA VAL A 70 -12.26 1.32 -2.56
C VAL A 70 -12.45 0.40 -1.36
N PHE A 71 -12.11 0.88 -0.16
CA PHE A 71 -12.26 0.10 1.07
C PHE A 71 -13.71 -0.32 1.34
N ARG A 72 -14.70 0.52 0.99
CA ARG A 72 -16.12 0.17 1.14
C ARG A 72 -16.60 -0.90 0.17
N GLU A 73 -15.87 -1.17 -0.90
CA GLU A 73 -16.23 -2.24 -1.86
C GLU A 73 -15.83 -3.63 -1.34
N TRP A 74 -15.01 -3.69 -0.28
CA TRP A 74 -14.56 -4.93 0.35
C TRP A 74 -15.53 -5.48 1.41
N PHE A 75 -16.57 -4.73 1.82
CA PHE A 75 -17.53 -5.12 2.86
C PHE A 75 -18.98 -4.98 2.37
#